data_AF-A0A1E5VVK3-F1
#
_entry.id   AF-A0A1E5VVK3-F1
#
_cell.length_a   1.000
_cell.length_b   1.000
_cell.length_c   1.000
_cell.angle_alpha   90.00
_cell.angle_beta   90.00
_cell.angle_gamma   90.00
#
_symmetry.space_group_name_H-M   'P 1'
#
loop_
_entity.id
_entity.type
_entity.pdbx_description
1 polymer ?
#
loop_
_entity_poly.entity_id
_entity_poly.type
_entity_poly.pdbx_seq_one_letter_code
_entity_poly.pdbx_strand_id
1 'polypeptide(L)'
;MMRLSQDLVNYILSWKPDLIQDPDEYHERMTNDPLKCFSQEYIDLSTEIMRDLAESSKRINADFEKFQAWARAEYEEKGCVEVDDAFIANVFRESMTQGDWDAAMHEGVSPIEGMKVVSEGFEIEFGPN
;
A
#
# COMPACT_ATOMS: atom_id res chain seq x y z
N MET A 1 2.47 -3.50 -21.65
CA MET A 1 3.68 -3.42 -20.80
C MET A 1 4.08 -1.97 -20.65
N MET A 2 4.25 -1.52 -19.41
CA MET A 2 4.62 -0.16 -19.05
C MET A 2 5.95 -0.17 -18.30
N ARG A 3 6.84 0.74 -18.67
CA ARG A 3 8.07 0.99 -17.91
C ARG A 3 7.78 1.91 -16.73
N LEU A 4 8.21 1.52 -15.54
CA LEU A 4 8.10 2.36 -14.35
C LEU A 4 9.09 3.53 -14.41
N SER A 5 8.71 4.67 -13.84
CA SER A 5 9.62 5.81 -13.70
C SER A 5 10.75 5.48 -12.73
N GLN A 6 11.93 6.11 -12.91
CA GLN A 6 13.07 5.85 -12.04
C GLN A 6 12.80 6.21 -10.58
N ASP A 7 12.02 7.27 -10.33
CA ASP A 7 11.63 7.66 -8.97
C ASP A 7 10.74 6.62 -8.31
N LEU A 8 9.80 6.03 -9.05
CA LEU A 8 8.94 4.97 -8.54
C LEU A 8 9.72 3.68 -8.30
N VAL A 9 10.67 3.34 -9.19
CA VAL A 9 11.59 2.20 -8.97
C VAL A 9 12.43 2.42 -7.71
N ASN A 10 12.98 3.62 -7.53
CA ASN A 10 13.76 3.96 -6.33
C ASN A 10 12.91 3.89 -5.06
N TYR A 11 11.67 4.38 -5.12
CA TYR A 11 10.71 4.27 -4.01
C TYR A 11 10.43 2.81 -3.67
N ILE A 12 10.05 1.99 -4.66
CA ILE A 12 9.79 0.56 -4.47
C ILE A 12 11.00 -0.13 -3.85
N LEU A 13 12.20 0.10 -4.36
CA LEU A 13 13.41 -0.59 -3.89
C LEU A 13 13.93 -0.10 -2.53
N SER A 14 13.59 1.13 -2.13
CA SER A 14 14.03 1.73 -0.86
C SER A 14 13.01 1.55 0.27
N TRP A 15 11.73 1.32 -0.06
CA TRP A 15 10.69 1.17 0.93
C TRP A 15 10.96 -0.05 1.81
N LYS A 16 10.91 0.16 3.12
CA LYS A 16 10.88 -0.91 4.10
C LYS A 16 9.52 -0.83 4.78
N PRO A 17 8.72 -1.88 4.77
CA PRO A 17 7.46 -1.83 5.47
C PRO A 17 7.72 -1.67 6.96
N ASP A 18 7.07 -0.67 7.57
CA ASP A 18 7.05 -0.55 9.02
C ASP A 18 6.22 -1.70 9.58
N LEU A 19 6.78 -2.40 10.55
CA LEU A 19 6.06 -3.46 11.26
C LEU A 19 4.95 -2.81 12.07
N ILE A 20 3.71 -3.26 11.86
CA ILE A 20 2.61 -2.93 12.77
C ILE A 20 3.01 -3.40 14.18
N GLN A 21 2.82 -2.50 15.15
CA GLN A 21 3.12 -2.72 16.56
C GLN A 21 2.61 -4.09 17.02
N ASP A 22 3.39 -4.78 17.87
CA ASP A 22 3.00 -6.06 18.41
C ASP A 22 1.66 -5.94 19.16
N PRO A 23 0.66 -6.81 18.88
CA PRO A 23 -0.64 -6.73 19.51
C PRO A 23 -0.60 -6.88 21.04
N ASP A 24 0.33 -7.66 21.58
CA ASP A 24 0.44 -7.88 23.03
C ASP A 24 1.06 -6.64 23.70
N GLU A 25 2.07 -6.02 23.08
CA GLU A 25 2.59 -4.72 23.53
C GLU A 25 1.52 -3.62 23.47
N TYR A 26 0.67 -3.62 22.44
CA TYR A 26 -0.44 -2.70 22.29
C TYR A 26 -1.46 -2.87 23.44
N HIS A 27 -1.84 -4.12 23.73
CA HIS A 27 -2.74 -4.47 24.83
C HIS A 27 -2.16 -4.05 26.19
N GLU A 28 -0.89 -4.35 26.45
CA GLU A 28 -0.20 -3.96 27.68
C GLU A 28 -0.18 -2.44 27.86
N ARG A 29 0.09 -1.69 26.79
CA ARG A 29 0.07 -0.22 26.83
C ARG A 29 -1.30 0.31 27.20
N MET A 30 -2.37 -0.21 26.60
CA MET A 30 -3.74 0.25 26.90
C MET A 30 -4.19 -0.15 28.30
N THR A 31 -3.80 -1.34 28.76
CA THR A 31 -4.14 -1.86 30.10
C THR A 31 -3.43 -1.07 31.21
N ASN A 32 -2.17 -0.68 30.97
CA ASN A 32 -1.35 0.06 31.92
C ASN A 32 -1.43 1.58 31.73
N ASP A 33 -2.36 2.06 30.89
CA ASP A 33 -2.51 3.49 30.64
C ASP A 33 -2.82 4.22 31.98
N PRO A 34 -2.01 5.23 32.35
CA PRO A 34 -2.15 5.90 33.65
C PRO A 34 -3.46 6.66 33.81
N LEU A 35 -4.15 6.97 32.72
CA LEU A 35 -5.48 7.62 32.72
C LEU A 35 -6.61 6.60 32.85
N LYS A 36 -6.34 5.29 32.63
CA LYS A 36 -7.33 4.20 32.65
C LYS A 36 -8.64 4.57 31.96
N CYS A 37 -8.52 5.29 30.85
CA CYS A 37 -9.66 5.88 30.14
C CYS A 37 -10.41 4.87 29.27
N PHE A 38 -9.89 3.66 29.12
CA PHE A 38 -10.46 2.60 28.30
C PHE A 38 -11.17 1.56 29.16
N SER A 39 -12.37 1.16 28.76
CA SER A 39 -13.03 -0.02 29.32
C SER A 39 -12.32 -1.29 28.88
N GLN A 40 -12.41 -2.36 29.67
CA GLN A 40 -11.80 -3.64 29.30
C GLN A 40 -12.33 -4.16 27.96
N GLU A 41 -13.64 -4.03 27.72
CA GLU A 41 -14.27 -4.42 26.45
C GLU A 41 -13.66 -3.67 25.24
N TYR A 42 -13.32 -2.38 25.40
CA TYR A 42 -12.67 -1.60 24.36
C TYR A 42 -11.20 -2.04 24.14
N ILE A 43 -10.48 -2.36 25.22
CA ILE A 43 -9.11 -2.86 25.16
C ILE A 43 -9.07 -4.19 24.40
N ASP A 44 -9.98 -5.11 24.74
CA ASP A 44 -10.06 -6.43 24.12
C ASP A 44 -10.39 -6.33 22.62
N LEU A 45 -11.42 -5.56 22.26
CA LEU A 45 -11.78 -5.31 20.85
C LEU A 45 -10.65 -4.65 20.07
N SER A 46 -10.01 -3.62 20.64
CA SER A 46 -8.92 -2.91 19.95
C SER A 46 -7.71 -3.81 19.73
N THR A 47 -7.43 -4.71 20.68
CA THR A 47 -6.35 -5.70 20.58
C THR A 47 -6.62 -6.72 19.48
N GLU A 48 -7.85 -7.20 19.35
CA GLU A 48 -8.27 -8.10 18.28
C GLU A 48 -8.08 -7.45 16.90
N ILE A 49 -8.55 -6.21 16.74
CA ILE A 49 -8.34 -5.43 15.50
C ILE A 49 -6.84 -5.27 15.19
N MET A 50 -6.02 -4.96 16.19
CA MET A 50 -4.58 -4.84 15.99
C MET A 50 -3.92 -6.16 15.60
N ARG A 51 -4.42 -7.29 16.10
CA ARG A 51 -3.94 -8.62 15.70
C ARG A 51 -4.26 -8.91 14.24
N ASP A 52 -5.49 -8.65 13.80
CA ASP A 52 -5.90 -8.82 12.40
C ASP A 52 -5.11 -7.92 11.45
N LEU A 53 -4.87 -6.67 11.86
CA LEU A 53 -4.03 -5.72 11.12
C LEU A 53 -2.59 -6.22 11.02
N ALA A 54 -2.00 -6.67 12.14
CA ALA A 54 -0.64 -7.18 12.17
C ALA A 54 -0.47 -8.43 11.28
N GLU A 55 -1.44 -9.34 11.29
CA GLU A 55 -1.44 -10.50 10.39
C GLU A 55 -1.58 -10.10 8.92
N SER A 56 -2.49 -9.18 8.60
CA SER A 56 -2.70 -8.68 7.24
C SER A 56 -1.45 -7.97 6.72
N SER A 57 -0.84 -7.12 7.54
CA SER A 57 0.41 -6.43 7.22
C SER A 57 1.55 -7.41 6.98
N LYS A 58 1.70 -8.47 7.79
CA LYS A 58 2.70 -9.52 7.53
C LYS A 58 2.55 -10.15 6.15
N ARG A 59 1.32 -10.44 5.72
CA ARG A 59 1.06 -11.01 4.38
C ARG A 59 1.40 -10.03 3.27
N ILE A 60 0.91 -8.80 3.38
CA ILE A 60 1.17 -7.74 2.40
C ILE A 60 2.67 -7.47 2.29
N ASN A 61 3.38 -7.38 3.42
CA ASN A 61 4.82 -7.16 3.46
C ASN A 61 5.58 -8.31 2.81
N ALA A 62 5.20 -9.56 3.06
CA ALA A 62 5.84 -10.72 2.44
C ALA A 62 5.64 -10.75 0.92
N ASP A 63 4.46 -10.34 0.43
CA ASP A 63 4.21 -10.24 -1.01
C ASP A 63 4.93 -9.05 -1.64
N PHE A 64 5.03 -7.93 -0.92
CA PHE A 64 5.79 -6.77 -1.35
C PHE A 64 7.30 -7.04 -1.40
N GLU A 65 7.86 -7.79 -0.46
CA GLU A 65 9.26 -8.23 -0.48
C GLU A 65 9.57 -9.09 -1.71
N LYS A 66 8.66 -9.99 -2.10
CA LYS A 66 8.80 -10.77 -3.34
C LYS A 66 8.81 -9.86 -4.56
N PHE A 67 7.90 -8.88 -4.60
CA PHE A 67 7.85 -7.90 -5.68
C PHE A 67 9.12 -7.06 -5.75
N GLN A 68 9.65 -6.59 -4.61
CA GLN A 68 10.93 -5.88 -4.56
C GLN A 68 12.10 -6.73 -5.06
N ALA A 69 12.15 -8.02 -4.70
CA ALA A 69 13.18 -8.93 -5.16
C ALA A 69 13.12 -9.12 -6.68
N TRP A 70 11.91 -9.29 -7.23
CA TRP A 70 11.69 -9.32 -8.69
C TRP A 70 12.10 -8.00 -9.35
N ALA A 71 11.65 -6.86 -8.84
CA ALA A 71 11.95 -5.55 -9.40
C ALA A 71 13.46 -5.25 -9.39
N ARG A 72 14.18 -5.71 -8.36
CA ARG A 72 15.64 -5.60 -8.28
C ARG A 72 16.32 -6.43 -9.37
N ALA A 73 15.91 -7.70 -9.53
CA ALA A 73 16.47 -8.56 -10.57
C ALA A 73 16.21 -8.00 -11.98
N GLU A 74 14.98 -7.52 -12.23
CA GLU A 74 14.59 -6.92 -13.50
C GLU A 74 15.42 -5.67 -13.80
N TYR A 75 15.60 -4.80 -12.79
CA TYR A 75 16.39 -3.58 -12.92
C TYR A 75 17.88 -3.87 -13.14
N GLU A 76 18.45 -4.88 -12.48
CA GLU A 76 19.83 -5.30 -12.66
C GLU A 76 20.09 -5.87 -14.07
N GLU A 77 19.13 -6.62 -14.63
CA GLU A 77 19.24 -7.22 -15.96
C GLU A 77 19.04 -6.18 -17.08
N LYS A 78 18.01 -5.34 -16.96
CA LYS A 78 17.52 -4.50 -18.07
C LYS A 78 17.82 -3.00 -17.90
N GLY A 79 18.23 -2.57 -16.70
CA GLY A 79 18.35 -1.15 -16.34
C GLY A 79 17.01 -0.44 -16.16
N CYS A 80 15.90 -1.19 -16.17
CA CYS A 80 14.55 -0.69 -15.95
C CYS A 80 13.63 -1.80 -15.43
N VAL A 81 12.50 -1.41 -14.86
CA VAL A 81 11.43 -2.33 -14.45
C VAL A 81 10.25 -2.14 -15.39
N GLU A 82 9.83 -3.22 -16.03
CA GLU A 82 8.66 -3.26 -16.91
C GLU A 82 7.57 -4.11 -16.26
N VAL A 83 6.38 -3.52 -16.10
CA VAL A 83 5.21 -4.20 -15.56
C VAL A 83 4.21 -4.47 -16.66
N ASP A 84 3.42 -5.53 -16.52
CA ASP A 84 2.34 -5.84 -17.45
C ASP A 84 1.09 -5.00 -17.17
N ASP A 85 0.17 -5.00 -18.12
CA ASP A 85 -1.06 -4.20 -18.03
C ASP A 85 -2.00 -4.74 -16.95
N ALA A 86 -1.84 -6.01 -16.56
CA ALA A 86 -2.60 -6.64 -15.48
C ALA A 86 -2.18 -6.12 -14.10
N PHE A 87 -0.88 -5.94 -13.88
CA PHE A 87 -0.33 -5.30 -12.68
C PHE A 87 -0.85 -3.87 -12.54
N ILE A 88 -0.84 -3.11 -13.62
CA ILE A 88 -1.37 -1.74 -13.64
C ILE A 88 -2.85 -1.72 -13.30
N ALA A 89 -3.64 -2.59 -13.93
CA ALA A 89 -5.07 -2.70 -13.65
C ALA A 89 -5.35 -3.09 -12.19
N ASN A 90 -4.48 -3.87 -11.56
CA ASN A 90 -4.62 -4.27 -10.16
C ASN A 90 -4.25 -3.14 -9.19
N VAL A 91 -3.14 -2.43 -9.44
CA VAL A 91 -2.75 -1.25 -8.66
C VAL A 91 -3.83 -0.17 -8.73
N PHE A 92 -4.35 0.08 -9.93
CA PHE A 92 -5.47 1.01 -10.13
C PHE A 92 -6.73 0.54 -9.38
N ARG A 93 -6.92 -0.79 -9.26
CA ARG A 93 -8.10 -1.39 -8.59
C ARG A 93 -8.12 -1.07 -7.12
N GLU A 94 -6.97 -1.20 -6.51
CA GLU A 94 -6.77 -1.00 -5.09
C GLU A 94 -6.63 0.48 -4.71
N SER A 95 -6.28 1.36 -5.65
CA SER A 95 -6.10 2.80 -5.42
C SER A 95 -7.37 3.66 -5.60
N MET A 96 -8.47 3.10 -6.09
CA MET A 96 -9.72 3.83 -6.37
C MET A 96 -10.87 3.27 -5.54
N THR A 97 -11.82 4.13 -5.17
CA THR A 97 -13.08 3.65 -4.59
C THR A 97 -13.90 2.92 -5.65
N GLN A 98 -14.76 1.99 -5.23
CA GLN A 98 -15.63 1.24 -6.15
C GLN A 98 -16.46 2.15 -7.07
N GLY A 99 -16.85 3.34 -6.59
CA GLY A 99 -17.62 4.32 -7.37
C GLY A 99 -16.79 5.00 -8.48
N ASP A 100 -15.51 5.27 -8.23
CA ASP A 100 -14.63 5.86 -9.25
C ASP A 100 -14.32 4.83 -10.35
N TRP A 101 -14.23 3.55 -9.99
CA TRP A 101 -14.05 2.44 -10.92
C TRP A 101 -15.23 2.27 -11.87
N ASP A 102 -16.44 2.29 -11.31
CA ASP A 102 -17.66 2.17 -12.10
C ASP A 102 -17.79 3.38 -13.05
N ALA A 103 -17.45 4.59 -12.61
CA ALA A 103 -17.44 5.79 -13.46
C ALA A 103 -16.41 5.70 -14.61
N ALA A 104 -15.18 5.28 -14.33
CA ALA A 104 -14.13 5.12 -15.34
C ALA A 104 -14.50 4.08 -16.41
N MET A 105 -15.12 2.97 -16.00
CA MET A 105 -15.60 1.92 -16.91
C MET A 105 -16.83 2.36 -17.72
N HIS A 106 -17.69 3.22 -17.16
CA HIS A 106 -18.89 3.72 -17.83
C HIS A 106 -18.61 4.79 -18.89
N GLU A 107 -17.50 5.54 -18.73
CA GLU A 107 -17.03 6.55 -19.69
C GLU A 107 -16.13 5.98 -20.80
N GLY A 108 -15.82 4.67 -20.75
CA GLY A 108 -15.01 4.00 -21.77
C GLY A 108 -13.54 4.44 -21.77
N VAL A 109 -13.08 5.06 -20.67
CA VAL A 109 -11.68 5.45 -20.49
C VAL A 109 -10.89 4.17 -20.25
N SER A 110 -9.98 3.86 -21.16
CA SER A 110 -9.02 2.76 -20.95
C SER A 110 -8.25 3.04 -19.65
N PRO A 111 -8.08 2.05 -18.75
CA PRO A 111 -7.29 2.23 -17.52
C PRO A 111 -5.90 2.84 -17.77
N ILE A 112 -5.35 2.61 -18.96
CA ILE A 112 -4.07 3.15 -19.44
C ILE A 112 -4.14 4.66 -19.75
N GLU A 113 -5.26 5.15 -20.29
CA GLU A 113 -5.47 6.58 -20.56
C GLU A 113 -5.79 7.36 -19.28
N GLY A 114 -6.48 6.72 -18.32
CA GLY A 114 -6.68 7.26 -16.96
C GLY A 114 -5.35 7.57 -16.26
N MET A 115 -4.34 6.70 -16.40
CA MET A 115 -2.98 6.97 -15.91
C MET A 115 -2.33 8.19 -16.54
N LYS A 116 -2.61 8.51 -17.81
CA LYS A 116 -2.00 9.66 -18.50
C LYS A 116 -2.54 10.99 -17.97
N VAL A 117 -3.85 11.04 -17.75
CA VAL A 117 -4.54 12.19 -17.12
C VAL A 117 -4.11 12.37 -15.66
N VAL A 118 -3.90 11.28 -14.93
CA VAL A 118 -3.35 11.33 -13.56
C VAL A 118 -1.87 11.76 -13.61
N SER A 119 -1.03 11.24 -14.51
CA SER A 119 0.39 11.64 -14.58
C SER A 119 0.62 13.10 -14.99
N GLU A 120 -0.33 13.72 -15.70
CA GLU A 120 -0.25 15.13 -16.12
C GLU A 120 -0.93 16.09 -15.12
N GLY A 121 -1.65 15.58 -14.10
CA GLY A 121 -2.36 16.39 -13.11
C GLY A 121 -2.11 16.04 -11.64
N PHE A 122 -1.33 14.99 -11.34
CA PHE A 122 -1.02 14.56 -9.98
C PHE A 122 0.32 15.17 -9.55
N GLU A 123 0.29 16.45 -9.18
CA GLU A 123 1.22 16.92 -8.14
C GLU A 123 0.88 16.14 -6.88
N ILE A 124 1.70 15.16 -6.51
CA ILE A 124 1.64 14.58 -5.17
C ILE A 124 2.14 15.68 -4.22
N GLU A 125 1.24 16.56 -3.79
CA GLU A 125 1.47 17.38 -2.61
C GLU A 125 1.52 16.46 -1.40
N PHE A 126 2.73 16.00 -1.07
CA PHE A 126 3.02 15.57 0.29
C PHE A 126 2.91 16.82 1.17
N GLY A 127 1.77 16.94 1.87
CA GLY A 127 1.61 17.96 2.90
C GLY A 127 2.78 17.93 3.89
N PRO A 128 3.21 19.09 4.41
CA PRO A 128 4.41 19.17 5.24
C PRO A 128 4.22 18.39 6.55
N ASN A 129 5.28 17.67 6.93
CA ASN A 129 5.47 16.95 8.20
C ASN A 129 4.96 17.71 9.44
#